data_AF-A0A2N1WAY1-F1
#
_entry.id   AF-A0A2N1WAY1-F1
#
_cell.length_a   1.000
_cell.length_b   1.000
_cell.length_c   1.000
_cell.angle_alpha   90.00
_cell.angle_beta   90.00
_cell.angle_gamma   90.00
#
_symmetry.space_group_name_H-M   'P 1'
#
loop_
_entity.id
_entity.type
_entity.pdbx_description
1 polymer ?
#
loop_
_entity_poly.entity_id
_entity_poly.type
_entity_poly.pdbx_seq_one_letter_code
_entity_poly.pdbx_strand_id
1 'polypeptide(L)'
;ARRRFLGFPVDRHAPSRRRRRQNDPPPEHAAEIAQLERLHQILNQRHFGGTLGTIPVRLSERMRSRLGEFRADHDGRPLAITLSRQHLQRDGLGAAAETLLHEMVHQWQAETGRPLDHGRAFRAKAREVGIRPHATVPAGPMATLDLRGIIA
;
A
#
# COMPACT_ATOMS: atom_id res chain seq x y z
N ALA A 1 -3.77 -35.45 -2.29
CA ALA A 1 -5.12 -35.36 -1.71
C ALA A 1 -5.29 -34.02 -1.00
N ARG A 2 -6.44 -33.36 -1.19
CA ARG A 2 -6.85 -32.05 -0.64
C ARG A 2 -7.10 -32.07 0.88
N ARG A 3 -7.22 -30.85 1.46
CA ARG A 3 -8.02 -30.39 2.64
C ARG A 3 -7.14 -29.92 3.83
N ARG A 4 -7.44 -28.87 4.60
CA ARG A 4 -8.67 -28.05 4.76
C ARG A 4 -8.36 -26.72 5.49
N PHE A 5 -9.18 -25.73 5.14
CA PHE A 5 -9.55 -24.53 5.90
C PHE A 5 -9.77 -24.77 7.41
N LEU A 6 -9.27 -23.86 8.26
CA LEU A 6 -9.79 -23.63 9.61
C LEU A 6 -10.55 -22.30 9.62
N GLY A 7 -11.87 -22.41 9.74
CA GLY A 7 -12.72 -21.31 10.17
C GLY A 7 -12.73 -21.21 11.69
N PHE A 8 -12.92 -20.00 12.20
CA PHE A 8 -13.33 -19.77 13.59
C PHE A 8 -14.62 -18.93 13.57
N PRO A 9 -15.68 -19.36 14.28
CA PRO A 9 -16.99 -18.72 14.25
C PRO A 9 -17.07 -17.47 15.12
N VAL A 10 -17.93 -16.55 14.64
CA VAL A 10 -18.50 -15.38 15.31
C VAL A 10 -19.40 -15.79 16.49
N ASP A 11 -19.40 -15.02 17.59
CA ASP A 11 -20.56 -14.15 17.92
C ASP A 11 -20.48 -13.43 19.28
N ARG A 12 -21.17 -12.28 19.30
CA ARG A 12 -21.80 -11.52 20.38
C ARG A 12 -21.17 -10.22 20.92
N HIS A 13 -22.00 -9.19 20.76
CA HIS A 13 -21.97 -7.77 21.10
C HIS A 13 -21.32 -7.30 22.41
N ALA A 14 -20.61 -6.17 22.33
CA ALA A 14 -20.61 -5.05 23.28
C ALA A 14 -19.95 -3.80 22.62
N PRO A 15 -20.21 -2.58 23.10
CA PRO A 15 -20.65 -1.42 22.31
C PRO A 15 -19.60 -0.85 21.37
N SER A 16 -20.09 -0.08 20.39
CA SER A 16 -19.35 0.84 19.54
C SER A 16 -18.31 1.63 20.34
N ARG A 17 -17.09 1.09 20.44
CA ARG A 17 -15.92 1.79 20.96
C ARG A 17 -15.61 2.92 19.98
N ARG A 18 -16.27 4.05 20.25
CA ARG A 18 -15.79 5.42 20.13
C ARG A 18 -14.63 5.50 19.15
N ARG A 19 -14.94 5.84 17.87
CA ARG A 19 -14.00 6.23 16.80
C ARG A 19 -12.59 6.24 17.36
N ARG A 20 -11.91 5.08 17.33
CA ARG A 20 -10.54 4.95 17.82
C ARG A 20 -9.82 6.09 17.15
N ARG A 21 -9.36 7.08 17.95
CA ARG A 21 -8.74 8.34 17.48
C ARG A 21 -8.03 8.00 16.18
N GLN A 22 -8.51 8.57 15.07
CA GLN A 22 -7.71 8.59 13.85
C GLN A 22 -6.41 9.19 14.34
N ASN A 23 -5.38 8.35 14.47
CA ASN A 23 -4.11 8.77 15.00
C ASN A 23 -3.57 9.70 13.92
N ASP A 24 -3.88 10.99 14.05
CA ASP A 24 -3.18 12.02 13.33
C ASP A 24 -1.70 11.71 13.52
N PRO A 25 -0.94 11.66 12.42
CA PRO A 25 0.46 11.34 12.55
C PRO A 25 1.11 12.35 13.50
N PRO A 26 2.00 11.89 14.38
CA PRO A 26 2.80 12.79 15.19
C PRO A 26 3.38 13.89 14.28
N PRO A 27 3.44 15.17 14.73
CA PRO A 27 3.94 16.26 13.92
C PRO A 27 5.31 15.96 13.30
N GLU A 28 6.14 15.16 13.99
CA GLU A 28 7.45 14.72 13.52
C GLU A 28 7.46 13.83 12.27
N HIS A 29 6.30 13.41 11.74
CA HIS A 29 6.19 12.58 10.52
C HIS A 29 5.36 13.23 9.41
N ALA A 30 4.83 14.44 9.66
CA ALA A 30 3.90 15.08 8.74
C ALA A 30 4.53 15.33 7.36
N ALA A 31 5.83 15.65 7.32
CA ALA A 31 6.55 15.91 6.07
C ALA A 31 6.72 14.64 5.23
N GLU A 32 7.18 13.53 5.82
CA GLU A 32 7.31 12.27 5.08
C GLU A 32 5.96 11.73 4.62
N ILE A 33 4.91 11.90 5.42
CA ILE A 33 3.55 11.50 5.04
C ILE A 33 3.03 12.34 3.88
N ALA A 34 3.16 13.67 3.94
CA ALA A 34 2.76 14.55 2.84
C ALA A 34 3.54 14.22 1.54
N GLN A 35 4.81 13.83 1.67
CA GLN A 35 5.61 13.37 0.53
C GLN A 35 5.06 12.06 -0.06
N LEU A 36 4.70 11.09 0.79
CA LEU A 36 4.11 9.82 0.34
C LEU A 36 2.70 9.99 -0.25
N GLU A 37 1.88 10.88 0.29
CA GLU A 37 0.57 11.23 -0.28
C GLU A 37 0.70 11.85 -1.67
N ARG A 38 1.67 12.76 -1.83
CA ARG A 38 2.00 13.33 -3.15
C ARG A 38 2.48 12.25 -4.13
N LEU A 39 3.32 11.32 -3.66
CA LEU A 39 3.75 10.19 -4.48
C LEU A 39 2.59 9.29 -4.89
N HIS A 40 1.65 9.00 -3.98
CA HIS A 40 0.44 8.25 -4.30
C HIS A 40 -0.34 8.93 -5.44
N GLN A 41 -0.56 10.24 -5.37
CA GLN A 41 -1.24 11.00 -6.43
C GLN A 41 -0.48 10.92 -7.77
N ILE A 42 0.84 11.12 -7.77
CA ILE A 42 1.68 11.05 -8.98
C ILE A 42 1.62 9.64 -9.59
N LEU A 43 1.78 8.60 -8.77
CA LEU A 43 1.73 7.21 -9.19
C LEU A 43 0.34 6.82 -9.69
N ASN A 44 -0.72 7.34 -9.06
CA ASN A 44 -2.10 7.10 -9.48
C ASN A 44 -2.31 7.64 -10.90
N GLN A 45 -1.89 8.88 -11.15
CA GLN A 45 -1.96 9.47 -12.49
C GLN A 45 -1.14 8.68 -13.51
N ARG A 46 0.10 8.31 -13.17
CA ARG A 46 1.02 7.65 -14.09
C ARG A 46 0.63 6.20 -14.42
N HIS A 47 0.15 5.44 -13.46
CA HIS A 47 -0.01 3.98 -13.57
C HIS A 47 -1.45 3.49 -13.55
N PHE A 48 -2.38 4.32 -13.07
CA PHE A 48 -3.81 3.97 -12.94
C PHE A 48 -4.73 5.01 -13.59
N GLY A 49 -4.18 5.96 -14.36
CA GLY A 49 -4.94 6.99 -15.07
C GLY A 49 -5.73 7.91 -14.13
N GLY A 50 -5.27 8.06 -12.88
CA GLY A 50 -5.93 8.90 -11.88
C GLY A 50 -7.24 8.32 -11.33
N THR A 51 -7.56 7.06 -11.62
CA THR A 51 -8.85 6.46 -11.27
C THR A 51 -8.92 5.96 -9.83
N LEU A 52 -7.78 5.75 -9.16
CA LEU A 52 -7.81 5.28 -7.77
C LEU A 52 -8.29 6.37 -6.83
N GLY A 53 -9.09 5.97 -5.84
CA GLY A 53 -9.56 6.84 -4.76
C GLY A 53 -8.42 7.46 -3.96
N THR A 54 -8.66 8.65 -3.41
CA THR A 54 -7.74 9.23 -2.42
C THR A 54 -7.99 8.58 -1.07
N ILE A 55 -6.97 7.91 -0.54
CA ILE A 55 -7.01 7.27 0.78
C ILE A 55 -5.84 7.75 1.66
N PRO A 56 -6.00 7.74 2.99
CA PRO A 56 -4.92 8.10 3.89
C PRO A 56 -3.66 7.25 3.66
N VAL A 57 -2.51 7.92 3.55
CA VAL A 57 -1.21 7.26 3.60
C VAL A 57 -0.61 7.49 4.99
N ARG A 58 -0.04 6.44 5.58
CA ARG A 58 0.47 6.46 6.96
C ARG A 58 1.88 5.90 7.05
N LEU A 59 2.57 6.28 8.12
CA LEU A 59 3.84 5.68 8.53
C LEU A 59 3.67 4.91 9.84
N SER A 60 4.33 3.75 9.92
CA SER A 60 4.38 2.92 11.11
C SER A 60 5.82 2.72 11.57
N GLU A 61 6.08 3.06 12.84
CA GLU A 61 7.36 2.77 13.50
C GLU A 61 7.46 1.32 14.01
N ARG A 62 6.31 0.66 14.16
CA ARG A 62 6.21 -0.69 14.75
C ARG A 62 6.13 -1.79 13.70
N MET A 63 6.00 -1.45 12.42
CA MET A 63 5.95 -2.41 11.34
C MET A 63 7.37 -2.97 11.07
N ARG A 64 7.62 -4.20 11.52
CA ARG A 64 8.93 -4.87 11.42
C ARG A 64 8.97 -6.03 10.42
N SER A 65 7.85 -6.71 10.21
CA SER A 65 7.77 -7.92 9.37
C SER A 65 7.37 -7.65 7.91
N ARG A 66 6.94 -6.43 7.59
CA ARG A 66 6.48 -6.00 6.26
C ARG A 66 7.00 -4.59 5.96
N LEU A 67 7.05 -4.23 4.69
CA LEU A 67 7.46 -2.90 4.23
C LEU A 67 6.26 -1.97 4.03
N GLY A 68 5.11 -2.54 3.65
CA GLY A 68 3.84 -1.85 3.45
C GLY A 68 2.64 -2.75 3.80
N GLU A 69 1.47 -2.13 3.92
CA GLU A 69 0.19 -2.80 4.03
C GLU A 69 -0.95 -1.89 3.52
N PHE A 70 -1.71 -2.39 2.55
CA PHE A 70 -3.03 -1.90 2.19
C PHE A 70 -4.10 -2.47 3.13
N ARG A 71 -5.04 -1.62 3.56
CA ARG A 71 -6.18 -2.02 4.38
C ARG A 71 -7.49 -1.63 3.70
N ALA A 72 -8.42 -2.58 3.67
CA ALA A 72 -9.82 -2.36 3.33
C ALA A 72 -10.73 -2.77 4.50
N ASP A 73 -11.99 -2.33 4.47
CA ASP A 73 -13.03 -2.82 5.39
C ASP A 73 -13.62 -4.17 4.93
N HIS A 74 -14.61 -4.66 5.67
CA HIS A 74 -15.31 -5.91 5.36
C HIS A 74 -16.07 -5.91 4.01
N ASP A 75 -16.43 -4.74 3.49
CA ASP A 75 -17.10 -4.58 2.20
C ASP A 75 -16.09 -4.40 1.06
N GLY A 76 -14.79 -4.50 1.35
CA GLY A 76 -13.70 -4.28 0.40
C GLY A 76 -13.44 -2.79 0.12
N ARG A 77 -13.99 -1.86 0.90
CA ARG A 77 -13.74 -0.42 0.69
C ARG A 77 -12.34 -0.04 1.18
N PRO A 78 -11.54 0.66 0.37
CA PRO A 78 -10.22 1.14 0.78
C PRO A 78 -10.25 2.01 2.05
N LEU A 79 -9.35 1.74 3.01
CA LEU A 79 -9.24 2.50 4.26
C LEU A 79 -7.94 3.28 4.39
N ALA A 80 -6.80 2.67 4.07
CA ALA A 80 -5.48 3.32 4.15
C ALA A 80 -4.40 2.45 3.50
N ILE A 81 -3.29 3.10 3.15
CA ILE A 81 -2.00 2.46 2.92
C ILE A 81 -1.05 2.85 4.05
N THR A 82 -0.34 1.90 4.63
CA THR A 82 0.65 2.16 5.69
C THR A 82 2.01 1.61 5.28
N LEU A 83 3.06 2.43 5.33
CA LEU A 83 4.43 2.00 5.09
C LEU A 83 5.24 1.94 6.40
N SER A 84 6.27 1.09 6.42
CA SER A 84 7.24 1.06 7.51
C SER A 84 8.14 2.29 7.44
N ARG A 85 8.21 3.05 8.54
CA ARG A 85 9.12 4.19 8.65
C ARG A 85 10.58 3.74 8.57
N GLN A 86 10.90 2.60 9.19
CA GLN A 86 12.24 2.03 9.13
C GLN A 86 12.64 1.68 7.69
N HIS A 87 11.71 1.16 6.88
CA HIS A 87 11.95 0.93 5.45
C HIS A 87 12.26 2.23 4.71
N LEU A 88 11.43 3.26 4.89
CA LEU A 88 11.64 4.58 4.27
C LEU A 88 13.01 5.17 4.63
N GLN A 89 13.41 5.10 5.90
CA GLN A 89 14.68 5.64 6.37
C GLN A 89 15.90 4.83 5.90
N ARG A 90 15.80 3.50 5.92
CA ARG A 90 16.92 2.61 5.61
C ARG A 90 17.14 2.46 4.10
N ASP A 91 16.05 2.27 3.36
CA ASP A 91 16.08 1.88 1.94
C ASP A 91 15.75 3.05 1.01
N GLY A 92 15.33 4.18 1.57
CA GLY A 92 15.10 5.43 0.85
C GLY A 92 13.76 5.52 0.13
N LEU A 93 13.50 6.70 -0.45
CA LEU A 93 12.22 7.04 -1.06
C LEU A 93 11.89 6.21 -2.30
N GLY A 94 12.89 5.83 -3.10
CA GLY A 94 12.67 5.01 -4.30
C GLY A 94 12.14 3.62 -3.97
N ALA A 95 12.74 2.94 -2.99
CA ALA A 95 12.26 1.64 -2.52
C ALA A 95 10.88 1.75 -1.84
N ALA A 96 10.66 2.82 -1.08
CA ALA A 96 9.35 3.11 -0.50
C ALA A 96 8.28 3.37 -1.59
N ALA A 97 8.64 4.01 -2.71
CA ALA A 97 7.74 4.24 -3.83
C ALA A 97 7.36 2.93 -4.55
N GLU A 98 8.29 1.97 -4.70
CA GLU A 98 7.96 0.63 -5.21
C GLU A 98 7.00 -0.11 -4.28
N THR A 99 7.25 -0.03 -2.96
CA THR A 99 6.34 -0.58 -1.95
C THR A 99 4.96 0.09 -2.01
N LEU A 100 4.91 1.42 -2.11
CA LEU A 100 3.65 2.15 -2.24
C LEU A 100 2.89 1.73 -3.50
N LEU A 101 3.57 1.60 -4.63
CA LEU A 101 2.97 1.16 -5.88
C LEU A 101 2.43 -0.28 -5.77
N HIS A 102 3.10 -1.17 -5.03
CA HIS A 102 2.59 -2.49 -4.69
C HIS A 102 1.27 -2.42 -3.92
N GLU A 103 1.22 -1.62 -2.86
CA GLU A 103 -0.01 -1.45 -2.08
C GLU A 103 -1.13 -0.77 -2.91
N MET A 104 -0.79 0.08 -3.87
CA MET A 104 -1.76 0.66 -4.81
C MET A 104 -2.32 -0.37 -5.80
N VAL A 105 -1.59 -1.44 -6.14
CA VAL A 105 -2.17 -2.55 -6.90
C VAL A 105 -3.22 -3.30 -6.06
N HIS A 106 -3.02 -3.44 -4.75
CA HIS A 106 -4.06 -3.96 -3.86
C HIS A 106 -5.25 -3.00 -3.75
N GLN A 107 -5.02 -1.69 -3.69
CA GLN A 107 -6.09 -0.69 -3.78
C GLN A 107 -6.90 -0.84 -5.09
N TRP A 108 -6.22 -0.97 -6.23
CA TRP A 108 -6.86 -1.22 -7.51
C TRP A 108 -7.71 -2.50 -7.51
N GLN A 109 -7.24 -3.58 -6.87
CA GLN A 109 -8.04 -4.80 -6.73
C GLN A 109 -9.33 -4.52 -5.94
N ALA A 110 -9.23 -3.84 -4.80
CA ALA A 110 -10.38 -3.47 -3.98
C ALA A 110 -11.40 -2.64 -4.78
N GLU A 111 -10.95 -1.55 -5.41
CA GLU A 111 -11.83 -0.61 -6.11
C GLU A 111 -12.44 -1.19 -7.39
N THR A 112 -11.82 -2.20 -7.99
CA THR A 112 -12.36 -2.90 -9.17
C THR A 112 -13.06 -4.22 -8.85
N GLY A 113 -13.33 -4.50 -7.57
CA GLY A 113 -14.08 -5.67 -7.13
C GLY A 113 -13.33 -7.00 -7.36
N ARG A 114 -12.00 -6.98 -7.36
CA ARG A 114 -11.14 -8.16 -7.56
C ARG A 114 -10.72 -8.75 -6.21
N PRO A 115 -10.42 -10.06 -6.16
CA PRO A 115 -9.85 -10.68 -4.96
C PRO A 115 -8.57 -9.97 -4.51
N LEU A 116 -8.43 -9.75 -3.20
CA LEU A 116 -7.25 -9.17 -2.56
C LEU A 116 -6.19 -10.25 -2.30
N ASP A 117 -5.46 -10.62 -3.36
CA ASP A 117 -4.38 -11.61 -3.33
C ASP A 117 -3.29 -11.29 -4.36
N HIS A 118 -2.19 -12.05 -4.34
CA HIS A 118 -1.12 -11.99 -5.36
C HIS A 118 -1.37 -12.95 -6.55
N GLY A 119 -2.64 -13.16 -6.90
CA GLY A 119 -3.08 -14.04 -7.97
C GLY A 119 -2.83 -13.49 -9.37
N ARG A 120 -3.50 -14.05 -10.38
CA ARG A 120 -3.29 -13.69 -11.79
C ARG A 120 -3.50 -12.20 -12.06
N ALA A 121 -4.57 -11.62 -11.52
CA ALA A 121 -4.93 -10.22 -11.74
C ALA A 121 -3.85 -9.28 -11.15
N PHE A 122 -3.43 -9.52 -9.90
CA PHE A 122 -2.34 -8.79 -9.28
C PHE A 122 -1.06 -8.88 -10.11
N ARG A 123 -0.65 -10.10 -10.49
CA ARG A 123 0.58 -10.31 -11.26
C ARG A 123 0.56 -9.64 -12.63
N ALA A 124 -0.61 -9.55 -13.26
CA ALA A 124 -0.76 -8.82 -14.51
C ALA A 124 -0.58 -7.32 -14.29
N LYS A 125 -1.31 -6.74 -13.33
CA LYS A 125 -1.23 -5.31 -13.03
C LYS A 125 0.14 -4.90 -12.49
N ALA A 126 0.75 -5.69 -11.63
CA ALA A 126 2.11 -5.46 -11.12
C ALA A 126 3.13 -5.33 -12.27
N ARG A 127 3.07 -6.22 -13.27
CA ARG A 127 3.93 -6.12 -14.45
C ARG A 127 3.61 -4.89 -15.30
N GLU A 128 2.33 -4.57 -15.48
CA GLU A 128 1.88 -3.38 -16.21
C GLU A 128 2.41 -2.09 -15.58
N VAL A 129 2.41 -1.98 -14.25
CA VAL A 129 2.91 -0.80 -13.54
C VAL A 129 4.42 -0.84 -13.29
N GLY A 130 5.12 -1.89 -13.73
CA GLY A 130 6.57 -1.99 -13.69
C GLY A 130 7.17 -2.49 -12.37
N ILE A 131 6.39 -3.14 -11.50
CA ILE A 131 6.88 -3.71 -10.22
C ILE A 131 6.92 -5.23 -10.26
N ARG A 132 7.85 -5.83 -9.50
CA ARG A 132 7.92 -7.30 -9.36
C ARG A 132 6.75 -7.79 -8.49
N PRO A 133 6.04 -8.86 -8.88
CA PRO A 133 4.90 -9.35 -8.12
C PRO A 133 5.28 -10.19 -6.88
N HIS A 134 6.40 -9.91 -6.23
CA HIS A 134 6.89 -10.68 -5.08
C HIS A 134 6.81 -9.90 -3.77
N ALA A 135 6.38 -10.59 -2.72
CA ALA A 135 6.21 -10.07 -1.35
C ALA A 135 7.38 -10.43 -0.41
N THR A 136 8.61 -10.65 -0.91
CA THR A 136 9.72 -11.16 -0.09
C THR A 136 11.00 -10.36 -0.31
N VAL A 137 11.38 -9.54 0.69
CA VAL A 137 12.71 -8.92 1.02
C VAL A 137 13.52 -8.25 -0.12
N PRO A 138 14.30 -7.19 0.16
CA PRO A 138 14.64 -6.15 -0.83
C PRO A 138 15.51 -6.67 -1.97
N ALA A 139 15.13 -6.34 -3.20
CA ALA A 139 16.08 -6.30 -4.29
C ALA A 139 17.07 -5.17 -4.03
N GLY A 140 18.36 -5.44 -4.23
CA GLY A 140 19.44 -4.46 -4.18
C GLY A 140 19.23 -3.30 -5.18
N PRO A 141 20.13 -2.31 -5.18
CA PRO A 141 19.85 -0.97 -5.69
C PRO A 141 19.63 -1.01 -7.20
N MET A 142 18.39 -0.75 -7.64
CA MET A 142 18.12 -0.37 -9.01
C MET A 142 17.95 1.15 -9.09
N ALA A 143 18.98 1.76 -9.66
CA ALA A 143 18.99 2.94 -10.53
C ALA A 143 17.91 4.01 -10.30
N THR A 144 18.36 5.14 -9.76
CA THR A 144 17.99 6.51 -10.16
C THR A 144 16.81 6.63 -11.12
N LEU A 145 15.62 6.91 -10.58
CA LEU A 145 14.59 7.63 -11.31
C LEU A 145 15.09 9.08 -11.47
N ASP A 146 15.51 9.41 -12.68
CA ASP A 146 15.80 10.78 -13.08
C ASP A 146 14.52 11.63 -12.96
N LEU A 147 14.62 12.69 -12.16
CA LEU A 147 13.60 13.67 -11.85
C LEU A 147 13.56 14.78 -12.92
N ARG A 148 13.78 14.44 -14.19
CA ARG A 148 13.76 15.42 -15.29
C ARG A 148 12.82 14.97 -16.40
N GLY A 149 11.57 15.41 -16.24
CA GLY A 149 10.66 15.49 -17.37
C GLY A 149 11.23 16.45 -18.41
N ILE A 150 11.70 15.91 -19.54
CA ILE A 150 11.87 16.63 -20.79
C ILE A 150 11.45 15.70 -21.93
N ILE A 151 10.52 16.19 -22.73
CA ILE A 151 10.12 15.65 -24.04
C ILE A 151 11.25 15.97 -25.02
N ALA A 152 11.67 14.99 -25.79
CA ALA A 152 12.14 15.17 -27.17
C ALA A 152 11.50 14.07 -28.02
#